data_AF-X1UNM6-F1
#
_entry.id   AF-X1UNM6-F1
#
_cell.length_a   1.000
_cell.length_b   1.000
_cell.length_c   1.000
_cell.angle_alpha   90.00
_cell.angle_beta   90.00
_cell.angle_gamma   90.00
#
_symmetry.space_group_name_H-M   'P 1'
#
loop_
_entity.id
_entity.type
_entity.pdbx_description
1 polymer ?
#
loop_
_entity_poly.entity_id
_entity_poly.type
_entity_poly.pdbx_seq_one_letter_code
_entity_poly.pdbx_strand_id
1 'polypeptide(L)'
;MNRKKEKIVKKIGTLVILSMLVVTNIVFFVGSDIEQSETSVGSYSLIPHSPIEIASDEDFVTYGFQGNGTADNPYIIEGLNITTAHSLGIGISLTSKFFIIRNCHVETGGFGIGISVVADGTASIVNNTCISTSMGITLSDT
;
A
#
# COMPACT_ATOMS: atom_id res chain seq x y z
N MET A 1 -4.93 -72.01 8.34
CA MET A 1 -4.09 -70.83 8.01
C MET A 1 -4.85 -69.68 7.31
N ASN A 2 -5.98 -69.94 6.62
CA ASN A 2 -6.62 -68.94 5.73
C ASN A 2 -7.48 -67.87 6.44
N ARG A 3 -8.18 -68.21 7.54
CA ARG A 3 -9.06 -67.26 8.25
C ARG A 3 -8.33 -66.08 8.93
N LYS A 4 -7.07 -66.27 9.34
CA LYS A 4 -6.26 -65.21 9.98
C LYS A 4 -5.78 -64.19 8.94
N LYS A 5 -5.40 -64.65 7.74
CA LYS A 5 -5.00 -63.80 6.60
C LYS A 5 -6.17 -62.95 6.11
N GLU A 6 -7.36 -63.54 5.97
CA GLU A 6 -8.58 -62.81 5.55
C GLU A 6 -8.95 -61.67 6.52
N LYS A 7 -8.85 -61.92 7.84
CA LYS A 7 -9.09 -60.89 8.86
C LYS A 7 -8.08 -59.74 8.82
N ILE A 8 -6.83 -60.01 8.45
CA ILE A 8 -5.77 -58.99 8.34
C ILE A 8 -6.00 -58.13 7.10
N VAL A 9 -6.31 -58.74 5.96
CA VAL A 9 -6.59 -58.01 4.70
C VAL A 9 -7.80 -57.09 4.86
N LYS A 10 -8.89 -57.56 5.49
CA LYS A 10 -10.07 -56.74 5.79
C LYS A 10 -9.72 -55.54 6.69
N LYS A 11 -8.92 -55.74 7.74
CA LYS A 11 -8.49 -54.65 8.64
C LYS A 11 -7.62 -53.59 7.94
N ILE A 12 -6.68 -54.02 7.09
CA ILE A 12 -5.83 -53.10 6.32
C ILE A 12 -6.69 -52.31 5.33
N GLY A 13 -7.61 -52.98 4.63
CA GLY A 13 -8.54 -52.31 3.70
C GLY A 13 -9.40 -51.24 4.39
N THR A 14 -9.96 -51.55 5.57
CA THR A 14 -10.72 -50.57 6.35
C THR A 14 -9.86 -49.39 6.81
N LEU A 15 -8.60 -49.62 7.22
CA LEU A 15 -7.69 -48.56 7.65
C LEU A 15 -7.32 -47.61 6.49
N VAL A 16 -7.08 -48.16 5.31
CA VAL A 16 -6.77 -47.37 4.10
C VAL A 16 -7.97 -46.50 3.71
N ILE A 17 -9.19 -47.04 3.72
CA ILE A 17 -10.41 -46.27 3.42
C ILE A 17 -10.63 -45.15 4.44
N LEU A 18 -10.40 -45.41 5.74
CA LEU A 18 -10.49 -44.38 6.78
C LEU A 18 -9.48 -43.25 6.54
N SER A 19 -8.23 -43.60 6.18
CA SER A 19 -7.19 -42.59 5.90
C SER A 19 -7.55 -41.72 4.68
N MET A 20 -8.12 -42.29 3.63
CA MET A 20 -8.54 -41.53 2.44
C MET A 20 -9.70 -40.56 2.76
N LEU A 21 -10.67 -40.99 3.56
CA LEU A 21 -11.77 -40.14 4.04
C LEU A 21 -11.28 -38.95 4.88
N VAL A 22 -10.25 -39.14 5.71
CA VAL A 22 -9.65 -38.05 6.51
C VAL A 22 -8.95 -37.04 5.59
N VAL A 23 -8.19 -37.50 4.61
CA VAL A 23 -7.47 -36.63 3.66
C VAL A 23 -8.45 -35.78 2.84
N THR A 24 -9.57 -36.34 2.39
CA THR A 24 -10.57 -35.57 1.61
C THR A 24 -11.22 -34.44 2.42
N ASN A 25 -11.46 -34.65 3.72
CA ASN A 25 -12.04 -33.60 4.58
C ASN A 25 -11.06 -32.46 4.86
N ILE A 26 -9.77 -32.76 5.02
CA ILE A 26 -8.72 -31.76 5.21
C ILE A 26 -8.61 -30.86 3.97
N VAL A 27 -8.61 -31.44 2.77
CA VAL A 27 -8.53 -30.66 1.52
C VAL A 27 -9.75 -29.74 1.35
N PHE A 28 -10.94 -30.20 1.73
CA PHE A 28 -12.16 -29.40 1.66
C PHE A 28 -12.14 -28.20 2.62
N PHE A 29 -11.60 -28.39 3.83
CA PHE A 29 -11.50 -27.32 4.84
C PHE A 29 -10.44 -26.28 4.48
N VAL A 30 -9.30 -26.70 3.90
CA VAL A 30 -8.26 -25.77 3.44
C VAL A 30 -8.72 -24.95 2.21
N GLY A 31 -9.68 -25.46 1.45
CA GLY A 31 -10.18 -24.82 0.22
C GLY A 31 -11.23 -23.72 0.42
N SER A 32 -11.82 -23.55 1.61
CA SER A 32 -12.91 -22.59 1.82
C SER A 32 -12.46 -21.17 2.16
N ASP A 33 -11.20 -20.98 2.57
CA ASP A 33 -10.77 -19.72 3.19
C ASP A 33 -9.88 -18.85 2.28
N ILE A 34 -9.86 -19.13 0.98
CA ILE A 34 -9.21 -18.24 0.00
C ILE A 34 -10.29 -17.55 -0.84
N GLU A 35 -11.08 -16.70 -0.19
CA GLU A 35 -11.62 -15.52 -0.86
C GLU A 35 -10.45 -14.54 -1.03
N GLN A 36 -9.65 -14.79 -2.06
CA GLN A 36 -8.72 -13.78 -2.55
C GLN A 36 -9.58 -12.65 -3.09
N SER A 37 -9.81 -11.64 -2.26
CA SER A 37 -10.17 -10.30 -2.70
C SER A 37 -9.11 -9.87 -3.71
N GLU A 38 -9.37 -10.14 -4.98
CA GLU A 38 -8.69 -9.50 -6.10
C GLU A 38 -9.07 -8.02 -6.00
N THR A 39 -8.36 -7.29 -5.16
CA THR A 39 -8.34 -5.84 -5.20
C THR A 39 -7.85 -5.54 -6.61
N SER A 40 -8.76 -5.17 -7.51
CA SER A 40 -8.36 -4.68 -8.83
C SER A 40 -7.45 -3.51 -8.54
N VAL A 41 -6.13 -3.72 -8.64
CA VAL A 41 -5.16 -2.65 -8.57
C VAL A 41 -5.45 -1.89 -9.86
N GLY A 42 -6.32 -0.88 -9.76
CA GLY A 42 -6.51 0.06 -10.84
C GLY A 42 -5.12 0.54 -11.18
N SER A 43 -4.62 0.16 -12.35
CA SER A 43 -3.35 0.65 -12.84
C SER A 43 -3.54 2.13 -13.13
N TYR A 44 -3.42 2.96 -12.09
CA TYR A 44 -3.41 4.40 -12.23
C TYR A 44 -2.24 4.73 -13.14
N SER A 45 -2.53 5.23 -14.34
CA SER A 45 -1.50 5.80 -15.19
C SER A 45 -1.01 7.07 -14.50
N LEU A 46 0.17 7.01 -13.91
CA LEU A 46 0.74 8.15 -13.22
C LEU A 46 1.12 9.26 -14.20
N ILE A 47 0.93 10.51 -13.77
CA ILE A 47 1.20 11.71 -14.56
C ILE A 47 2.61 12.19 -14.23
N PRO A 48 3.54 12.27 -15.21
CA PRO A 48 4.85 12.84 -14.99
C PRO A 48 4.77 14.27 -14.46
N HIS A 49 5.51 14.57 -13.40
CA HIS A 49 5.56 15.89 -12.78
C HIS A 49 6.99 16.22 -12.33
N SER A 50 7.36 17.50 -12.34
CA SER A 50 8.60 17.97 -11.74
C SER A 50 8.58 17.77 -10.22
N PRO A 51 9.71 17.90 -9.51
CA PRO A 51 9.70 18.05 -8.06
C PRO A 51 8.71 19.13 -7.61
N ILE A 52 8.10 18.92 -6.44
CA ILE A 52 7.12 19.83 -5.84
C ILE A 52 7.69 20.37 -4.54
N GLU A 53 7.59 21.69 -4.37
CA GLU A 53 7.94 22.37 -3.13
C GLU A 53 6.82 23.35 -2.79
N ILE A 54 6.13 23.06 -1.69
CA ILE A 54 5.12 23.90 -1.05
C ILE A 54 5.76 24.49 0.19
N ALA A 55 5.91 25.81 0.23
CA ALA A 55 6.51 26.54 1.36
C ALA A 55 5.54 27.57 1.96
N SER A 56 4.26 27.54 1.56
CA SER A 56 3.19 28.41 2.02
C SER A 56 1.81 27.85 1.65
N ASP A 57 0.75 28.42 2.24
CA ASP A 57 -0.63 28.05 1.92
C ASP A 57 -1.00 28.41 0.46
N GLU A 58 -0.39 29.46 -0.10
CA GLU A 58 -0.63 29.96 -1.45
C GLU A 58 -0.01 29.07 -2.54
N ASP A 59 1.08 28.36 -2.23
CA ASP A 59 1.79 27.54 -3.22
C ASP A 59 0.91 26.42 -3.76
N PHE A 60 0.03 25.85 -2.94
CA PHE A 60 -0.92 24.84 -3.42
C PHE A 60 -1.76 25.33 -4.60
N VAL A 61 -2.20 26.60 -4.56
CA VAL A 61 -2.97 27.23 -5.63
C VAL A 61 -2.09 27.51 -6.84
N THR A 62 -0.85 27.97 -6.61
CA THR A 62 0.14 28.25 -7.66
C THR A 62 0.49 27.00 -8.46
N TYR A 63 0.62 25.85 -7.79
CA TYR A 63 0.81 24.55 -8.44
C TYR A 63 -0.48 23.98 -9.06
N GLY A 64 -1.64 24.59 -8.79
CA GLY A 64 -2.92 24.15 -9.32
C GLY A 64 -3.51 22.94 -8.61
N PHE A 65 -3.06 22.62 -7.39
CA PHE A 65 -3.69 21.59 -6.58
C PHE A 65 -5.07 22.05 -6.10
N GLN A 66 -6.02 21.12 -6.13
CA GLN A 66 -7.41 21.38 -5.80
C GLN A 66 -7.94 20.34 -4.80
N GLY A 67 -9.12 20.63 -4.25
CA GLY A 67 -9.54 20.10 -2.96
C GLY A 67 -10.31 18.77 -2.93
N ASN A 68 -10.00 18.02 -1.86
CA ASN A 68 -10.85 17.27 -0.90
C ASN A 68 -10.03 16.32 -0.01
N GLY A 69 -8.81 16.75 0.33
CA GLY A 69 -8.08 16.41 1.54
C GLY A 69 -8.54 17.25 2.72
N THR A 70 -9.82 17.12 3.08
CA THR A 70 -10.65 17.93 4.01
C THR A 70 -9.94 18.30 5.33
N ALA A 71 -9.99 19.52 5.88
CA ALA A 71 -11.19 20.13 6.48
C ALA A 71 -11.99 21.09 5.57
N ASP A 72 -13.02 20.54 4.93
CA ASP A 72 -14.07 21.15 4.11
C ASP A 72 -13.71 21.85 2.79
N ASN A 73 -12.44 21.84 2.35
CA ASN A 73 -12.03 21.21 1.08
C ASN A 73 -10.51 21.39 0.73
N PRO A 74 -9.53 21.06 1.60
CA PRO A 74 -8.13 21.32 1.26
C PRO A 74 -7.49 20.25 0.36
N TYR A 75 -6.23 20.44 0.00
CA TYR A 75 -5.67 19.99 -1.27
C TYR A 75 -5.38 18.49 -1.37
N ILE A 76 -5.43 17.96 -2.59
CA ILE A 76 -4.92 16.63 -2.90
C ILE A 76 -3.78 16.74 -3.90
N ILE A 77 -2.67 16.08 -3.58
CA ILE A 77 -1.58 15.77 -4.49
C ILE A 77 -1.71 14.27 -4.79
N GLU A 78 -2.13 13.92 -6.00
CA GLU A 78 -2.38 12.51 -6.34
C GLU A 78 -1.96 12.09 -7.75
N GLY A 79 -1.63 10.80 -7.88
CA GLY A 79 -1.42 10.16 -9.18
C GLY A 79 -0.20 10.68 -9.93
N LEU A 80 0.80 11.23 -9.24
CA LEU A 80 1.98 11.83 -9.87
C LEU A 80 3.14 10.84 -9.94
N ASN A 81 3.93 10.95 -11.01
CA ASN A 81 5.23 10.32 -11.16
C ASN A 81 6.32 11.40 -11.15
N ILE A 82 7.14 11.44 -10.10
CA ILE A 82 8.20 12.43 -9.92
C ILE A 82 9.54 11.68 -9.90
N THR A 83 10.35 11.90 -10.93
CA THR A 83 11.67 11.30 -11.07
C THR A 83 12.74 12.39 -11.17
N THR A 84 13.68 12.42 -10.23
CA THR A 84 14.74 13.44 -10.17
C THR A 84 16.04 12.85 -9.62
N ALA A 85 17.20 13.30 -10.09
CA ALA A 85 18.47 12.68 -9.69
C ALA A 85 19.02 13.19 -8.35
N HIS A 86 18.73 14.43 -7.95
CA HIS A 86 19.46 15.11 -6.87
C HIS A 86 18.62 16.00 -5.94
N SER A 87 17.32 16.17 -6.20
CA SER A 87 16.46 17.10 -5.43
C SER A 87 15.54 16.39 -4.45
N LEU A 88 14.88 17.14 -3.57
CA LEU A 88 13.67 16.66 -2.88
C LEU A 88 12.61 16.23 -3.93
N GLY A 89 11.82 15.20 -3.63
CA GLY A 89 10.70 14.78 -4.49
C GLY A 89 9.47 15.65 -4.28
N ILE A 90 8.82 15.51 -3.13
CA ILE A 90 7.70 16.35 -2.67
C ILE A 90 8.08 16.94 -1.30
N GLY A 91 8.20 18.25 -1.23
CA GLY A 91 8.36 19.00 0.01
C GLY A 91 7.12 19.79 0.36
N ILE A 92 6.65 19.69 1.60
CA ILE A 92 5.59 20.54 2.12
C ILE A 92 6.02 21.11 3.47
N SER A 93 5.99 22.43 3.56
CA SER A 93 6.31 23.15 4.77
C SER A 93 5.52 24.43 4.95
N LEU A 94 5.50 24.93 6.18
CA LEU A 94 4.93 26.24 6.54
C LEU A 94 3.47 26.40 6.12
N THR A 95 2.67 25.33 6.27
CA THR A 95 1.24 25.35 5.93
C THR A 95 0.35 24.95 7.10
N SER A 96 -0.79 25.62 7.18
CA SER A 96 -1.87 25.29 8.12
C SER A 96 -3.02 24.51 7.47
N LYS A 97 -2.97 24.32 6.15
CA LYS A 97 -4.03 23.66 5.39
C LYS A 97 -3.97 22.16 5.54
N PHE A 98 -5.13 21.52 5.39
CA PHE A 98 -5.17 20.08 5.24
C PHE A 98 -4.63 19.70 3.87
N PHE A 99 -4.03 18.52 3.77
CA PHE A 99 -3.62 17.97 2.50
C PHE A 99 -3.52 16.46 2.56
N ILE A 100 -3.77 15.83 1.41
CA ILE A 100 -3.50 14.42 1.19
C ILE A 100 -2.46 14.28 0.09
N ILE A 101 -1.39 13.55 0.33
CA ILE A 101 -0.49 13.03 -0.70
C ILE A 101 -0.85 11.55 -0.91
N ARG A 102 -1.34 11.18 -2.08
CA ARG A 102 -1.73 9.78 -2.33
C ARG A 102 -1.45 9.24 -3.72
N ASN A 103 -1.22 7.93 -3.81
CA ASN A 103 -1.05 7.23 -5.09
C ASN A 103 0.05 7.84 -5.98
N CYS A 104 1.11 8.40 -5.39
CA CYS A 104 2.25 8.96 -6.12
C CYS A 104 3.41 7.98 -6.18
N HIS A 105 4.19 8.05 -7.25
CA HIS A 105 5.52 7.45 -7.38
C HIS A 105 6.57 8.55 -7.33
N VAL A 106 7.51 8.43 -6.40
CA VAL A 106 8.57 9.43 -6.19
C VAL A 106 9.92 8.71 -6.19
N GLU A 107 10.67 8.87 -7.27
CA GLU A 107 12.04 8.37 -7.41
C GLU A 107 13.03 9.52 -7.36
N THR A 108 13.91 9.51 -6.36
CA THR A 108 14.80 10.64 -6.10
C THR A 108 16.15 10.29 -5.48
N GLY A 109 17.18 11.10 -5.77
CA GLY A 109 18.44 11.12 -5.01
C GLY A 109 18.42 11.93 -3.70
N GLY A 110 17.28 12.46 -3.28
CA GLY A 110 17.08 13.20 -2.02
C GLY A 110 16.11 12.49 -1.06
N PHE A 111 15.29 13.26 -0.34
CA PHE A 111 14.12 12.72 0.36
C PHE A 111 12.95 12.54 -0.62
N GLY A 112 12.18 11.46 -0.46
CA GLY A 112 10.98 11.22 -1.28
C GLY A 112 9.89 12.24 -0.97
N ILE A 113 9.25 12.10 0.19
CA ILE A 113 8.25 13.03 0.72
C ILE A 113 8.77 13.61 2.04
N GLY A 114 8.94 14.93 2.12
CA GLY A 114 9.37 15.63 3.33
C GLY A 114 8.30 16.60 3.81
N ILE A 115 7.88 16.46 5.07
CA ILE A 115 6.93 17.37 5.73
C ILE A 115 7.61 18.01 6.93
N SER A 116 7.54 19.34 7.02
CA SER A 116 8.06 20.08 8.17
C SER A 116 7.21 21.29 8.50
N VAL A 117 7.08 21.64 9.78
CA VAL A 117 6.37 22.88 10.20
C VAL A 117 4.95 22.98 9.61
N VAL A 118 4.15 21.92 9.80
CA VAL A 118 2.73 21.90 9.40
C VAL A 118 1.84 21.81 10.64
N ALA A 119 0.60 22.27 10.54
CA ALA A 119 -0.34 22.18 11.65
C ALA A 119 -0.69 20.72 12.02
N ASP A 120 -0.86 20.46 13.32
CA ASP A 120 -1.14 19.12 13.82
C ASP A 120 -2.42 18.53 13.21
N GLY A 121 -2.34 17.28 12.73
CA GLY A 121 -3.48 16.53 12.22
C GLY A 121 -3.98 16.98 10.84
N THR A 122 -3.26 17.86 10.13
CA THR A 122 -3.69 18.33 8.80
C THR A 122 -3.13 17.50 7.64
N ALA A 123 -2.06 16.74 7.87
CA ALA A 123 -1.37 15.96 6.85
C ALA A 123 -1.84 14.49 6.78
N SER A 124 -2.09 13.98 5.57
CA SER A 124 -2.30 12.55 5.31
C SER A 124 -1.43 12.08 4.15
N ILE A 125 -0.75 10.93 4.34
CA ILE A 125 0.15 10.34 3.33
C ILE A 125 -0.27 8.88 3.14
N VAL A 126 -0.77 8.54 1.95
CA VAL A 126 -1.45 7.25 1.72
C VAL A 126 -1.04 6.64 0.38
N ASN A 127 -0.69 5.36 0.34
CA ASN A 127 -0.44 4.62 -0.91
C ASN A 127 0.62 5.25 -1.85
N ASN A 128 1.70 5.79 -1.30
CA ASN A 128 2.79 6.33 -2.10
C ASN A 128 3.93 5.31 -2.23
N THR A 129 4.60 5.30 -3.38
CA THR A 129 5.84 4.55 -3.60
C THR A 129 7.00 5.52 -3.63
N CYS A 130 7.92 5.43 -2.68
CA CYS A 130 9.11 6.27 -2.62
C CYS A 130 10.37 5.44 -2.83
N ILE A 131 11.13 5.74 -3.88
CA ILE A 131 12.45 5.19 -4.15
C ILE A 131 13.44 6.34 -3.95
N SER A 132 14.04 6.41 -2.76
CA SER A 132 14.92 7.51 -2.38
C SER A 132 16.28 7.00 -1.92
N THR A 133 17.36 7.75 -2.16
CA THR A 133 18.69 7.43 -1.62
C THR A 133 18.88 7.85 -0.15
N SER A 134 18.06 8.79 0.35
CA SER A 134 18.10 9.26 1.75
C SER A 134 16.97 8.65 2.60
N MET A 135 15.84 9.35 2.76
CA MET A 135 14.63 8.84 3.42
C MET A 135 13.42 8.90 2.48
N GLY A 136 12.62 7.83 2.48
CA GLY A 136 11.43 7.76 1.63
C GLY A 136 10.37 8.76 2.05
N ILE A 137 10.01 8.77 3.34
CA ILE A 137 9.07 9.72 3.94
C ILE A 137 9.69 10.22 5.25
N THR A 138 9.70 11.53 5.46
CA THR A 138 10.18 12.16 6.71
C THR A 138 9.21 13.20 7.23
N LEU A 139 9.05 13.25 8.55
CA LEU A 139 8.29 14.25 9.29
C LEU A 139 9.24 14.89 10.30
N SER A 140 9.31 16.21 10.38
CA SER A 140 10.18 16.89 11.33
C SER A 140 9.56 18.17 11.91
N ASP A 141 9.70 18.31 13.23
CA ASP A 141 9.38 19.53 13.98
C ASP A 141 10.67 20.35 14.11
N THR A 142 10.83 21.42 13.34
CA THR A 142 12.01 22.31 13.45
C THR A 142 11.58 23.76 13.49
#